data_AF-H1XYX1-F1
#
_entry.id   AF-H1XYX1-F1
#
_cell.length_a   1.000
_cell.length_b   1.000
_cell.length_c   1.000
_cell.angle_alpha   90.00
_cell.angle_beta   90.00
_cell.angle_gamma   90.00
#
_symmetry.space_group_name_H-M   'P 1'
#
loop_
_entity.id
_entity.type
_entity.pdbx_description
1 polymer ?
#
loop_
_entity_poly.entity_id
_entity_poly.type
_entity_poly.pdbx_seq_one_letter_code
_entity_poly.pdbx_strand_id
1 'polypeptide(L)'
;MKWLLSFILLAALAGNSPQRSVQILPDPLADRTFQYTRILPTFGGTPLEVEALVPNALVVVGRHEAPELVLQAGQVAFMLGQWIHDAGVSLEKVKQGVNLAPLKFDDQVTESDLKQFNLIVLGTKNKFVKQAKLKGQGSFLEVTDAPFEGRQMLIVSDLTAASYLAKKRLFFKAGAYNSFFAFVKARIFIEQNDLDAALFTLNDPQGIHGCARPVMLALSQKDRLPEQMLQVAQKRNKLVFKDLQQALKNKDSDKAKAIWRQAMETCYACHQGQDGVKRFRKFTPNQGEHAYHQKIAESAGVTCQTCHTGKTEVVGY
;
A
#
# COMPACT_ATOMS: atom_id res chain seq x y z
N MET A 1 31.69 -52.42 26.42
CA MET A 1 31.52 -53.32 25.26
C MET A 1 30.04 -53.35 24.91
N LYS A 2 29.66 -52.87 23.70
CA LYS A 2 28.38 -53.07 22.95
C LYS A 2 27.06 -52.67 23.66
N TRP A 3 26.45 -51.52 23.36
CA TRP A 3 25.50 -51.23 22.26
C TRP A 3 24.17 -52.01 22.32
N LEU A 4 23.04 -51.30 22.50
CA LEU A 4 21.72 -51.48 21.84
C LEU A 4 20.80 -50.33 22.30
N LEU A 5 20.79 -49.21 21.55
CA LEU A 5 19.78 -48.85 20.54
C LEU A 5 18.51 -48.21 21.15
N SER A 6 18.61 -46.89 21.33
CA SER A 6 17.50 -45.98 21.55
C SER A 6 16.72 -45.77 20.25
N PHE A 7 15.48 -46.24 20.19
CA PHE A 7 14.48 -45.70 19.27
C PHE A 7 13.67 -44.65 20.03
N ILE A 8 14.11 -43.40 19.97
CA ILE A 8 13.23 -42.26 20.29
C ILE A 8 12.55 -41.90 18.97
N LEU A 9 11.26 -42.25 18.85
CA LEU A 9 10.38 -41.60 17.90
C LEU A 9 10.32 -40.11 18.27
N LEU A 10 11.16 -39.29 17.63
CA LEU A 10 10.85 -37.89 17.45
C LEU A 10 9.71 -37.81 16.43
N ALA A 11 8.48 -37.97 16.90
CA ALA A 11 7.35 -37.39 16.21
C ALA A 11 7.61 -35.88 16.18
N ALA A 12 7.97 -35.38 15.00
CA ALA A 12 8.09 -33.97 14.74
C ALA A 12 6.76 -33.31 15.12
N LEU A 13 6.75 -32.66 16.28
CA LEU A 13 5.79 -31.62 16.62
C LEU A 13 6.06 -30.45 15.66
N ALA A 14 5.66 -30.62 14.40
CA ALA A 14 5.19 -29.51 13.59
C ALA A 14 3.86 -29.06 14.19
N GLY A 15 3.94 -28.50 15.39
CA GLY A 15 2.88 -27.69 15.95
C GLY A 15 2.71 -26.53 14.98
N ASN A 16 1.68 -26.63 14.14
CA ASN A 16 1.04 -25.48 13.55
C ASN A 16 0.79 -24.52 14.71
N SER A 17 1.68 -23.55 14.93
CA SER A 17 1.33 -22.40 15.74
C SER A 17 0.05 -21.87 15.12
N PRO A 18 -1.07 -21.82 15.86
CA PRO A 18 -2.31 -21.31 15.30
C PRO A 18 -1.99 -19.90 14.83
N GLN A 19 -1.96 -19.74 13.51
CA GLN A 19 -1.82 -18.44 12.90
C GLN A 19 -3.04 -17.67 13.39
N ARG A 20 -2.88 -16.80 14.40
CA ARG A 20 -3.96 -15.99 14.95
C ARG A 20 -4.63 -15.30 13.76
N SER A 21 -5.79 -15.80 13.34
CA SER A 21 -6.45 -15.34 12.14
C SER A 21 -7.16 -14.04 12.48
N VAL A 22 -6.86 -12.99 11.74
CA VAL A 22 -7.58 -11.72 11.85
C VAL A 22 -8.80 -11.83 10.95
N GLN A 23 -10.00 -11.73 11.53
CA GLN A 23 -11.26 -11.67 10.79
C GLN A 23 -11.38 -10.29 10.09
N ILE A 24 -11.91 -10.25 8.87
CA ILE A 24 -12.17 -9.01 8.16
C ILE A 24 -13.66 -8.98 7.81
N LEU A 25 -14.34 -7.89 8.19
CA LEU A 25 -15.79 -7.73 8.15
C LEU A 25 -16.19 -6.41 7.47
N PRO A 26 -17.37 -6.36 6.81
CA PRO A 26 -18.35 -7.44 6.68
C PRO A 26 -17.93 -8.56 5.72
N ASP A 27 -16.94 -8.31 4.87
CA ASP A 27 -16.38 -9.29 3.94
C ASP A 27 -14.85 -9.40 4.08
N PRO A 28 -14.22 -10.49 3.59
CA PRO A 28 -12.78 -10.74 3.76
C PRO A 28 -11.84 -9.65 3.20
N LEU A 29 -12.36 -8.72 2.40
CA LEU A 29 -11.63 -7.65 1.74
C LEU A 29 -12.17 -6.24 2.08
N ALA A 30 -13.12 -6.11 3.01
CA ALA A 30 -13.72 -4.82 3.36
C ALA A 30 -12.67 -3.77 3.76
N ASP A 31 -11.62 -4.18 4.48
CA ASP A 31 -10.50 -3.32 4.85
C ASP A 31 -9.77 -2.70 3.65
N ARG A 32 -9.93 -3.27 2.45
CA ARG A 32 -9.30 -2.77 1.22
C ARG A 32 -10.10 -1.69 0.53
N THR A 33 -11.43 -1.69 0.71
CA THR A 33 -12.36 -0.71 0.13
C THR A 33 -12.51 0.53 1.01
N PHE A 34 -12.08 0.45 2.28
CA PHE A 34 -11.92 1.60 3.15
C PHE A 34 -11.06 2.69 2.48
N GLN A 35 -11.55 3.92 2.45
CA GLN A 35 -10.87 5.05 1.80
C GLN A 35 -9.86 5.68 2.76
N TYR A 36 -8.60 5.24 2.69
CA TYR A 36 -7.50 5.71 3.54
C TYR A 36 -6.94 7.08 3.12
N THR A 37 -7.01 7.37 1.83
CA THR A 37 -6.42 8.54 1.18
C THR A 37 -7.48 9.26 0.36
N ARG A 38 -7.23 10.52 0.05
CA ARG A 38 -8.03 11.34 -0.88
C ARG A 38 -7.13 12.33 -1.59
N ILE A 39 -7.63 12.89 -2.68
CA ILE A 39 -6.93 13.97 -3.40
C ILE A 39 -7.56 15.29 -2.98
N LEU A 40 -6.71 16.25 -2.63
CA LEU A 40 -7.12 17.62 -2.34
C LEU A 40 -6.06 18.59 -2.88
N PRO A 41 -6.45 19.83 -3.20
CA PRO A 41 -5.49 20.93 -3.35
C PRO A 41 -4.70 21.11 -2.04
N THR A 42 -3.39 21.20 -2.17
CA THR A 42 -2.43 21.44 -1.09
C THR A 42 -1.62 22.69 -1.41
N PHE A 43 -1.03 23.28 -0.36
CA PHE A 43 -0.31 24.55 -0.42
C PHE A 43 -1.11 25.71 -1.01
N GLY A 44 -2.44 25.67 -0.88
CA GLY A 44 -3.33 26.73 -1.33
C GLY A 44 -2.91 28.10 -0.79
N GLY A 45 -2.92 29.10 -1.67
CA GLY A 45 -2.43 30.45 -1.35
C GLY A 45 -0.90 30.57 -1.31
N THR A 46 -0.18 29.63 -1.94
CA THR A 46 1.28 29.70 -2.16
C THR A 46 1.61 29.45 -3.63
N PRO A 47 2.83 29.79 -4.10
CA PRO A 47 3.29 29.45 -5.45
C PRO A 47 3.41 27.95 -5.75
N LEU A 48 3.30 27.08 -4.73
CA LEU A 48 3.40 25.62 -4.85
C LEU A 48 2.03 24.93 -4.80
N GLU A 49 0.95 25.66 -5.11
CA GLU A 49 -0.39 25.09 -5.10
C GLU A 49 -0.51 23.94 -6.10
N VAL A 50 -0.73 22.73 -5.58
CA VAL A 50 -0.80 21.49 -6.35
C VAL A 50 -1.87 20.59 -5.77
N GLU A 51 -2.45 19.70 -6.57
CA GLU A 51 -3.19 18.57 -6.01
C GLU A 51 -2.20 17.57 -5.42
N ALA A 52 -2.54 16.97 -4.29
CA ALA A 52 -1.77 15.87 -3.74
C ALA A 52 -2.68 14.79 -3.15
N LEU A 53 -2.15 13.57 -3.10
CA LEU A 53 -2.72 12.50 -2.30
C LEU A 53 -2.40 12.76 -0.83
N VAL A 54 -3.44 12.90 0.00
CA VAL A 54 -3.34 13.25 1.44
C VAL A 54 -4.12 12.23 2.29
N PRO A 55 -3.94 12.20 3.62
CA PRO A 55 -4.71 11.30 4.48
C PRO A 55 -6.21 11.62 4.43
N ASN A 56 -7.03 10.58 4.35
CA ASN A 56 -8.48 10.65 4.50
C ASN A 56 -8.95 9.98 5.79
N ALA A 57 -8.03 9.50 6.63
CA ALA A 57 -8.35 8.84 7.88
C ALA A 57 -7.60 9.43 9.08
N LEU A 58 -8.31 9.60 10.19
CA LEU A 58 -7.76 9.90 11.51
C LEU A 58 -7.59 8.58 12.27
N VAL A 59 -6.37 8.32 12.77
CA VAL A 59 -6.14 7.20 13.69
C VAL A 59 -6.60 7.61 15.09
N VAL A 60 -7.40 6.76 15.71
CA VAL A 60 -7.96 6.98 17.03
C VAL A 60 -7.60 5.79 17.92
N VAL A 61 -7.17 6.03 19.14
CA VAL A 61 -6.98 4.98 20.15
C VAL A 61 -7.64 5.41 21.45
N GLY A 62 -8.24 4.45 22.16
CA GLY A 62 -8.84 4.75 23.46
C GLY A 62 -7.79 5.22 24.48
N ARG A 63 -8.09 6.26 25.25
CA ARG A 63 -7.16 6.74 26.31
C ARG A 63 -6.79 5.68 27.34
N HIS A 64 -7.65 4.67 27.51
CA HIS A 64 -7.49 3.57 28.46
C HIS A 64 -7.07 2.24 27.80
N GLU A 65 -6.62 2.29 26.55
CA GLU A 65 -6.05 1.12 25.88
C GLU A 65 -4.69 0.75 26.45
N ALA A 66 -4.28 -0.50 26.23
CA ALA A 66 -2.97 -0.97 26.64
C ALA A 66 -1.85 -0.16 25.93
N PRO A 67 -0.73 0.17 26.62
CA PRO A 67 0.37 0.94 26.01
C PRO A 67 0.89 0.36 24.70
N GLU A 68 0.92 -0.97 24.56
CA GLU A 68 1.33 -1.66 23.34
C GLU A 68 0.40 -1.36 22.16
N LEU A 69 -0.89 -1.21 22.42
CA LEU A 69 -1.87 -0.86 21.39
C LEU A 69 -1.75 0.61 21.01
N VAL A 70 -1.43 1.50 21.96
CA VAL A 70 -1.13 2.92 21.69
C VAL A 70 0.12 3.05 20.81
N LEU A 71 1.18 2.32 21.11
CA LEU A 71 2.38 2.25 20.27
C LEU A 71 2.04 1.72 18.87
N GLN A 72 1.20 0.69 18.79
CA GLN A 72 0.76 0.14 17.52
C GLN A 72 -0.11 1.12 16.71
N ALA A 73 -0.89 1.99 17.37
CA ALA A 73 -1.61 3.10 16.75
C ALA A 73 -0.66 4.11 16.10
N GLY A 74 0.45 4.43 16.79
CA GLY A 74 1.53 5.22 16.22
C GLY A 74 2.11 4.59 14.95
N GLN A 75 2.31 3.27 14.93
CA GLN A 75 2.79 2.59 13.73
C GLN A 75 1.75 2.60 12.59
N VAL A 76 0.45 2.46 12.89
CA VAL A 76 -0.62 2.60 11.88
C VAL A 76 -0.62 4.01 11.29
N ALA A 77 -0.56 5.04 12.12
CA ALA A 77 -0.51 6.44 11.69
C ALA A 77 0.73 6.74 10.84
N PHE A 78 1.91 6.26 11.27
CA PHE A 78 3.14 6.39 10.50
C PHE A 78 3.01 5.75 9.12
N MET A 79 2.50 4.51 9.04
CA MET A 79 2.36 3.79 7.77
C MET A 79 1.31 4.43 6.85
N LEU A 80 0.26 5.01 7.40
CA LEU A 80 -0.70 5.82 6.63
C LEU A 80 -0.01 7.05 6.02
N GLY A 81 0.83 7.73 6.81
CA GLY A 81 1.66 8.85 6.33
C GLY A 81 2.72 8.47 5.29
N GLN A 82 3.01 7.18 5.10
CA GLN A 82 3.88 6.72 4.00
C GLN A 82 3.13 6.50 2.68
N TRP A 83 1.80 6.63 2.69
CA TRP A 83 0.95 6.41 1.52
C TRP A 83 0.46 7.72 0.87
N ILE A 84 0.98 8.86 1.30
CA ILE A 84 0.57 10.19 0.83
C ILE A 84 1.74 10.86 0.11
N HIS A 85 1.44 11.79 -0.79
CA HIS A 85 2.46 12.61 -1.46
C HIS A 85 2.67 13.94 -0.75
N ASP A 86 1.68 14.40 0.00
CA ASP A 86 1.76 15.61 0.79
C ASP A 86 0.88 15.52 2.05
N ALA A 87 1.10 16.42 3.00
CA ALA A 87 0.32 16.49 4.21
C ALA A 87 -1.01 17.24 4.08
N GLY A 88 -1.29 17.89 2.95
CA GLY A 88 -2.59 18.55 2.74
C GLY A 88 -2.74 19.89 3.45
N VAL A 89 -1.61 20.56 3.66
CA VAL A 89 -1.49 21.82 4.40
C VAL A 89 -1.62 22.99 3.44
N SER A 90 -2.30 24.07 3.85
CA SER A 90 -2.35 25.34 3.13
C SER A 90 -1.74 26.45 3.98
N LEU A 91 -1.40 27.60 3.36
CA LEU A 91 -0.89 28.75 4.10
C LEU A 91 -1.85 29.20 5.20
N GLU A 92 -3.15 29.18 4.90
CA GLU A 92 -4.20 29.53 5.86
C GLU A 92 -4.24 28.57 7.05
N LYS A 93 -4.17 27.25 6.81
CA LYS A 93 -4.14 26.23 7.87
C LYS A 93 -2.93 26.39 8.80
N VAL A 94 -1.76 26.73 8.23
CA VAL A 94 -0.56 27.04 9.02
C VAL A 94 -0.80 28.27 9.89
N LYS A 95 -1.35 29.35 9.32
CA LYS A 95 -1.68 30.57 10.07
C LYS A 95 -2.70 30.32 11.19
N GLN A 96 -3.61 29.36 11.00
CA GLN A 96 -4.58 28.92 12.00
C GLN A 96 -3.99 27.93 13.02
N GLY A 97 -2.70 27.59 12.95
CA GLY A 97 -2.04 26.66 13.86
C GLY A 97 -2.50 25.20 13.72
N VAL A 98 -3.12 24.83 12.59
CA VAL A 98 -3.62 23.47 12.35
C VAL A 98 -2.43 22.52 12.17
N ASN A 99 -2.24 21.62 13.13
CA ASN A 99 -1.17 20.64 13.12
C ASN A 99 -1.50 19.39 12.27
N LEU A 100 -0.42 18.76 11.79
CA LEU A 100 -0.37 17.63 10.86
C LEU A 100 -0.99 16.30 11.33
N ALA A 101 -1.44 16.18 12.58
CA ALA A 101 -1.54 14.88 13.27
C ALA A 101 -2.79 14.06 12.90
N PRO A 102 -2.64 12.87 12.27
CA PRO A 102 -3.70 11.88 12.16
C PRO A 102 -3.50 10.80 13.25
N LEU A 103 -3.35 11.21 14.51
CA LEU A 103 -3.45 10.31 15.66
C LEU A 103 -3.98 11.11 16.86
N LYS A 104 -5.09 10.67 17.43
CA LYS A 104 -5.69 11.29 18.62
C LYS A 104 -6.15 10.21 19.60
N PHE A 105 -6.16 10.55 20.88
CA PHE A 105 -6.98 9.79 21.82
C PHE A 105 -8.45 10.02 21.53
N ASP A 106 -9.29 9.03 21.81
CA ASP A 106 -10.73 9.08 21.51
C ASP A 106 -11.42 10.29 22.16
N ASP A 107 -11.01 10.70 23.35
CA ASP A 107 -11.54 11.87 24.05
C ASP A 107 -11.06 13.23 23.49
N GLN A 108 -10.05 13.23 22.61
CA GLN A 108 -9.55 14.42 21.91
C GLN A 108 -10.17 14.60 20.51
N VAL A 109 -10.95 13.62 20.03
CA VAL A 109 -11.61 13.70 18.73
C VAL A 109 -12.78 14.69 18.78
N THR A 110 -12.71 15.71 17.92
CA THR A 110 -13.67 16.80 17.78
C THR A 110 -14.72 16.52 16.70
N GLU A 111 -15.81 17.28 16.67
CA GLU A 111 -16.82 17.19 15.59
C GLU A 111 -16.24 17.55 14.22
N SER A 112 -15.32 18.52 14.16
CA SER A 112 -14.61 18.88 12.92
C SER A 112 -13.82 17.70 12.37
N ASP A 113 -13.14 16.93 13.23
CA ASP A 113 -12.41 15.74 12.82
C ASP A 113 -13.36 14.71 12.18
N LEU A 114 -14.54 14.52 12.78
CA LEU A 114 -15.54 13.55 12.35
C LEU A 114 -16.19 13.92 11.01
N LYS A 115 -16.32 15.21 10.71
CA LYS A 115 -16.77 15.70 9.39
C LYS A 115 -15.67 15.58 8.34
N GLN A 116 -14.41 15.70 8.75
CA GLN A 116 -13.28 15.79 7.84
C GLN A 116 -12.69 14.43 7.44
N PHE A 117 -12.70 13.44 8.33
CA PHE A 117 -11.96 12.19 8.13
C PHE A 117 -12.84 10.95 8.35
N ASN A 118 -12.50 9.88 7.64
CA ASN A 118 -12.82 8.52 8.10
C ASN A 118 -12.03 8.22 9.38
N LEU A 119 -12.43 7.22 10.15
CA LEU A 119 -11.72 6.84 11.38
C LEU A 119 -11.08 5.46 11.24
N ILE A 120 -9.85 5.32 11.73
CA ILE A 120 -9.26 4.02 12.06
C ILE A 120 -9.20 3.94 13.58
N VAL A 121 -10.10 3.19 14.19
CA VAL A 121 -10.25 3.13 15.64
C VAL A 121 -9.56 1.87 16.16
N LEU A 122 -8.52 2.03 16.96
CA LEU A 122 -7.78 0.93 17.57
C LEU A 122 -8.29 0.66 18.98
N GLY A 123 -8.56 -0.62 19.20
CA GLY A 123 -9.07 -1.17 20.44
C GLY A 123 -10.58 -1.06 20.56
N THR A 124 -11.09 -1.59 21.66
CA THR A 124 -12.53 -1.65 21.97
C THR A 124 -12.92 -0.79 23.18
N LYS A 125 -11.94 -0.27 23.93
CA LYS A 125 -12.11 0.61 25.10
C LYS A 125 -12.08 2.08 24.69
N ASN A 126 -13.00 2.47 23.82
CA ASN A 126 -13.14 3.86 23.36
C ASN A 126 -14.61 4.23 23.14
N LYS A 127 -14.89 5.54 23.04
CA LYS A 127 -16.27 6.05 22.86
C LYS A 127 -16.94 5.62 21.56
N PHE A 128 -16.17 5.35 20.50
CA PHE A 128 -16.69 5.01 19.17
C PHE A 128 -17.20 3.57 19.09
N VAL A 129 -16.47 2.63 19.71
CA VAL A 129 -16.86 1.21 19.74
C VAL A 129 -18.14 0.97 20.53
N LYS A 130 -18.38 1.73 21.61
CA LYS A 130 -19.64 1.62 22.38
C LYS A 130 -20.89 1.89 21.54
N GLN A 131 -20.77 2.71 20.50
CA GLN A 131 -21.86 3.07 19.59
C GLN A 131 -21.92 2.14 18.37
N ALA A 132 -20.81 1.46 18.06
CA ALA A 132 -20.71 0.55 16.94
C ALA A 132 -21.31 -0.82 17.30
N LYS A 133 -22.27 -1.29 16.51
CA LYS A 133 -22.85 -2.63 16.64
C LYS A 133 -21.91 -3.67 16.00
N LEU A 134 -20.77 -3.91 16.63
CA LEU A 134 -19.72 -4.78 16.11
C LEU A 134 -20.19 -6.24 16.00
N LYS A 135 -19.76 -6.90 14.93
CA LYS A 135 -20.02 -8.32 14.66
C LYS A 135 -18.77 -9.18 14.88
N GLY A 136 -17.59 -8.56 14.86
CA GLY A 136 -16.31 -9.23 15.01
C GLY A 136 -16.14 -9.96 16.33
N GLN A 137 -15.57 -11.17 16.27
CA GLN A 137 -15.15 -11.94 17.43
C GLN A 137 -13.64 -12.19 17.37
N GLY A 138 -12.98 -12.20 18.53
CA GLY A 138 -11.52 -12.34 18.61
C GLY A 138 -10.77 -11.15 18.00
N SER A 139 -9.71 -11.44 17.24
CA SER A 139 -8.95 -10.42 16.52
C SER A 139 -9.61 -10.09 15.18
N PHE A 140 -10.05 -8.86 14.96
CA PHE A 140 -10.78 -8.47 13.75
C PHE A 140 -10.51 -7.04 13.27
N LEU A 141 -10.82 -6.84 12.00
CA LEU A 141 -10.96 -5.57 11.30
C LEU A 141 -12.41 -5.48 10.81
N GLU A 142 -13.16 -4.47 11.23
CA GLU A 142 -14.56 -4.29 10.83
C GLU A 142 -14.77 -2.90 10.25
N VAL A 143 -15.15 -2.84 8.97
CA VAL A 143 -15.58 -1.59 8.33
C VAL A 143 -17.06 -1.42 8.61
N THR A 144 -17.40 -0.28 9.19
CA THR A 144 -18.77 0.12 9.49
C THR A 144 -18.97 1.58 9.15
N ASP A 145 -20.21 2.00 9.00
CA ASP A 145 -20.52 3.42 8.84
C ASP A 145 -20.18 4.15 10.15
N ALA A 146 -19.53 5.30 10.02
CA ALA A 146 -19.36 6.19 11.14
C ALA A 146 -20.74 6.72 11.56
N PRO A 147 -20.96 6.99 12.85
CA PRO A 147 -22.19 7.61 13.32
C PRO A 147 -22.39 9.04 12.79
N PHE A 148 -21.47 9.57 11.97
CA PHE A 148 -21.47 10.92 11.45
C PHE A 148 -21.37 10.91 9.91
N GLU A 149 -22.36 11.54 9.27
CA GLU A 149 -22.52 11.87 7.86
C GLU A 149 -21.52 11.23 6.87
N GLY A 150 -21.88 10.06 6.33
CA GLY A 150 -21.24 9.47 5.14
C GLY A 150 -19.77 9.06 5.30
N ARG A 151 -19.22 9.10 6.52
CA ARG A 151 -17.87 8.63 6.82
C ARG A 151 -17.86 7.15 7.20
N GLN A 152 -16.70 6.53 7.07
CA GLN A 152 -16.48 5.14 7.46
C GLN A 152 -15.61 5.07 8.71
N MET A 153 -15.84 4.04 9.52
CA MET A 153 -14.93 3.62 10.58
C MET A 153 -14.36 2.24 10.26
N LEU A 154 -13.05 2.10 10.37
CA LEU A 154 -12.37 0.82 10.43
C LEU A 154 -12.02 0.54 11.88
N ILE A 155 -12.76 -0.37 12.50
CA ILE A 155 -12.52 -0.81 13.87
C ILE A 155 -11.48 -1.92 13.86
N VAL A 156 -10.45 -1.76 14.68
CA VAL A 156 -9.29 -2.65 14.80
C VAL A 156 -9.26 -3.19 16.22
N SER A 157 -9.67 -4.45 16.43
CA SER A 157 -10.09 -4.88 17.75
C SER A 157 -9.00 -4.93 18.82
N ASP A 158 -7.79 -5.36 18.45
CA ASP A 158 -6.71 -5.65 19.39
C ASP A 158 -5.33 -5.48 18.76
N LEU A 159 -4.27 -5.76 19.54
CA LEU A 159 -2.88 -5.68 19.11
C LEU A 159 -2.56 -6.59 17.91
N THR A 160 -3.19 -7.77 17.82
CA THR A 160 -2.98 -8.69 16.69
C THR A 160 -3.57 -8.10 15.41
N ALA A 161 -4.81 -7.61 15.48
CA ALA A 161 -5.48 -6.94 14.36
C ALA A 161 -4.73 -5.66 13.94
N ALA A 162 -4.25 -4.88 14.90
CA ALA A 162 -3.49 -3.65 14.65
C ALA A 162 -2.12 -3.92 14.02
N SER A 163 -1.41 -4.94 14.50
CA SER A 163 -0.15 -5.41 13.90
C SER A 163 -0.39 -5.93 12.48
N TYR A 164 -1.49 -6.64 12.22
CA TYR A 164 -1.88 -7.05 10.88
C TYR A 164 -2.15 -5.84 9.97
N LEU A 165 -2.97 -4.87 10.41
CA LEU A 165 -3.28 -3.67 9.63
C LEU A 165 -1.99 -2.92 9.27
N ALA A 166 -1.15 -2.62 10.25
CA ALA A 166 0.09 -1.88 10.02
C ALA A 166 1.05 -2.64 9.09
N LYS A 167 1.37 -3.90 9.41
CA LYS A 167 2.48 -4.63 8.78
C LYS A 167 2.08 -5.39 7.52
N LYS A 168 0.83 -5.82 7.40
CA LYS A 168 0.36 -6.61 6.24
C LYS A 168 -0.47 -5.79 5.27
N ARG A 169 -1.17 -4.75 5.72
CA ARG A 169 -2.04 -3.94 4.86
C ARG A 169 -1.39 -2.62 4.47
N LEU A 170 -1.17 -1.74 5.44
CA LEU A 170 -0.68 -0.38 5.18
C LEU A 170 0.75 -0.37 4.66
N PHE A 171 1.67 -1.09 5.31
CA PHE A 171 3.05 -1.20 4.82
C PHE A 171 3.16 -1.73 3.39
N PHE A 172 2.40 -2.79 3.08
CA PHE A 172 2.37 -3.35 1.73
C PHE A 172 1.80 -2.34 0.72
N LYS A 173 0.69 -1.66 1.04
CA LYS A 173 0.08 -0.67 0.15
C LYS A 173 0.98 0.53 -0.08
N ALA A 174 1.56 1.11 0.98
CA ALA A 174 2.49 2.24 0.89
C ALA A 174 3.69 1.89 -0.01
N GLY A 175 4.31 0.73 0.22
CA GLY A 175 5.39 0.26 -0.65
C GLY A 175 4.94 0.06 -2.10
N ALA A 176 3.81 -0.62 -2.33
CA ALA A 176 3.33 -0.88 -3.68
C ALA A 176 3.02 0.41 -4.45
N TYR A 177 2.43 1.39 -3.77
CA TYR A 177 2.11 2.69 -4.32
C TYR A 177 3.38 3.46 -4.68
N ASN A 178 4.32 3.61 -3.75
CA ASN A 178 5.59 4.30 -4.04
C ASN A 178 6.38 3.61 -5.16
N SER A 179 6.34 2.28 -5.24
CA SER A 179 6.94 1.52 -6.36
C SER A 179 6.29 1.78 -7.69
N PHE A 180 4.97 1.87 -7.72
CA PHE A 180 4.25 2.17 -8.95
C PHE A 180 4.61 3.56 -9.46
N PHE A 181 4.54 4.59 -8.59
CA PHE A 181 4.90 5.96 -8.98
C PHE A 181 6.36 6.10 -9.38
N ALA A 182 7.30 5.46 -8.67
CA ALA A 182 8.70 5.46 -9.05
C ALA A 182 8.94 4.80 -10.42
N PHE A 183 8.26 3.69 -10.71
CA PHE A 183 8.37 3.00 -11.98
C PHE A 183 7.86 3.85 -13.16
N VAL A 184 6.77 4.59 -12.97
CA VAL A 184 6.25 5.50 -14.01
C VAL A 184 7.09 6.77 -14.12
N LYS A 185 7.57 7.33 -13.00
CA LYS A 185 8.48 8.48 -13.02
C LYS A 185 9.78 8.15 -13.78
N ALA A 186 10.30 6.93 -13.62
CA ALA A 186 11.43 6.48 -14.42
C ALA A 186 11.10 6.42 -15.92
N ARG A 187 9.87 6.03 -16.30
CA ARG A 187 9.44 6.07 -17.71
C ARG A 187 9.44 7.50 -18.25
N ILE A 188 8.89 8.44 -17.50
CA ILE A 188 8.89 9.86 -17.86
C ILE A 188 10.32 10.34 -18.15
N PHE A 189 11.25 10.08 -17.23
CA PHE A 189 12.64 10.48 -17.40
C PHE A 189 13.32 9.80 -18.61
N ILE A 190 12.99 8.53 -18.89
CA ILE A 190 13.45 7.86 -20.10
C ILE A 190 12.93 8.54 -21.38
N GLU A 191 11.65 8.95 -21.41
CA GLU A 191 11.08 9.68 -22.56
C GLU A 191 11.73 11.05 -22.75
N GLN A 192 12.07 11.72 -21.65
CA GLN A 192 12.78 13.00 -21.64
C GLN A 192 14.30 12.87 -21.88
N ASN A 193 14.80 11.64 -22.09
CA ASN A 193 16.22 11.31 -22.24
C ASN A 193 17.09 11.67 -21.01
N ASP A 194 16.47 11.88 -19.84
CA ASP A 194 17.16 12.05 -18.55
C ASP A 194 17.41 10.69 -17.88
N LEU A 195 18.37 9.95 -18.45
CA LEU A 195 18.63 8.57 -18.04
C LEU A 195 19.25 8.47 -16.63
N ASP A 196 19.88 9.55 -16.14
CA ASP A 196 20.41 9.61 -14.77
C ASP A 196 19.31 9.78 -13.74
N ALA A 197 18.35 10.68 -13.97
CA ALA A 197 17.18 10.81 -13.11
C ALA A 197 16.32 9.54 -13.10
N ALA A 198 16.20 8.88 -14.26
CA ALA A 198 15.56 7.57 -14.35
C ALA A 198 16.28 6.55 -13.45
N LEU A 199 17.61 6.42 -13.59
CA LEU A 199 18.40 5.46 -12.82
C LEU A 199 18.37 5.74 -11.33
N PHE A 200 18.47 7.01 -10.93
CA PHE A 200 18.34 7.46 -9.54
C PHE A 200 16.99 7.02 -8.97
N THR A 201 15.90 7.28 -9.70
CA THR A 201 14.54 6.89 -9.31
C THR A 201 14.38 5.37 -9.14
N LEU A 202 15.01 4.57 -10.02
CA LEU A 202 14.97 3.10 -9.89
C LEU A 202 15.78 2.57 -8.70
N ASN A 203 16.83 3.28 -8.30
CA ASN A 203 17.73 2.90 -7.22
C ASN A 203 17.27 3.41 -5.85
N ASP A 204 16.31 4.33 -5.81
CA ASP A 204 15.74 4.82 -4.56
C ASP A 204 15.13 3.65 -3.76
N PRO A 205 15.65 3.37 -2.54
CA PRO A 205 15.10 2.35 -1.66
C PRO A 205 13.60 2.52 -1.36
N GLN A 206 13.09 3.75 -1.43
CA GLN A 206 11.68 4.10 -1.23
C GLN A 206 10.84 3.96 -2.51
N GLY A 207 11.49 3.90 -3.68
CA GLY A 207 10.85 3.73 -4.98
C GLY A 207 10.43 2.27 -5.24
N ILE A 208 11.19 1.55 -6.05
CA ILE A 208 10.73 0.32 -6.74
C ILE A 208 10.65 -0.96 -5.90
N HIS A 209 11.11 -0.89 -4.65
CA HIS A 209 11.25 -2.08 -3.82
C HIS A 209 9.97 -2.58 -3.14
N GLY A 210 8.91 -1.77 -3.09
CA GLY A 210 7.67 -2.08 -2.39
C GLY A 210 6.77 -3.14 -3.05
N CYS A 211 6.74 -3.23 -4.39
CA CYS A 211 6.13 -4.39 -5.07
C CYS A 211 7.11 -5.57 -5.20
N ALA A 212 8.40 -5.26 -5.39
CA ALA A 212 9.40 -6.28 -5.63
C ALA A 212 9.75 -7.11 -4.40
N ARG A 213 9.86 -6.51 -3.21
CA ARG A 213 10.21 -7.25 -1.99
C ARG A 213 9.15 -8.31 -1.65
N PRO A 214 7.83 -8.01 -1.66
CA PRO A 214 6.83 -9.06 -1.48
C PRO A 214 6.81 -10.11 -2.58
N VAL A 215 7.07 -9.74 -3.83
CA VAL A 215 7.21 -10.71 -4.94
C VAL A 215 8.46 -11.58 -4.74
N MET A 216 9.58 -11.02 -4.28
CA MET A 216 10.80 -11.76 -3.93
C MET A 216 10.58 -12.71 -2.75
N LEU A 217 9.79 -12.30 -1.75
CA LEU A 217 9.37 -13.16 -0.64
C LEU A 217 8.34 -14.21 -1.09
N ALA A 218 7.55 -13.94 -2.11
CA ALA A 218 6.67 -14.92 -2.73
C ALA A 218 7.48 -15.96 -3.54
N LEU A 219 8.54 -15.52 -4.22
CA LEU A 219 9.49 -16.38 -4.94
C LEU A 219 10.25 -17.35 -4.02
N SER A 220 10.34 -17.08 -2.72
CA SER A 220 10.89 -18.04 -1.75
C SER A 220 9.88 -19.10 -1.30
N GLN A 221 8.61 -19.00 -1.71
CA GLN A 221 7.54 -19.97 -1.44
C GLN A 221 7.22 -20.79 -2.70
N LYS A 222 8.26 -21.26 -3.40
CA LYS A 222 8.14 -21.94 -4.71
C LYS A 222 7.15 -23.11 -4.70
N ASP A 223 7.10 -23.84 -3.59
CA ASP A 223 6.25 -25.03 -3.45
C ASP A 223 4.75 -24.71 -3.34
N ARG A 224 4.38 -23.42 -3.23
CA ARG A 224 2.99 -22.96 -3.07
C ARG A 224 2.45 -22.16 -4.25
N LEU A 225 3.30 -21.83 -5.23
CA LEU A 225 2.93 -21.01 -6.38
C LEU A 225 3.05 -21.81 -7.68
N PRO A 226 2.09 -21.65 -8.61
CA PRO A 226 2.22 -22.20 -9.96
C PRO A 226 3.54 -21.80 -10.61
N GLU A 227 4.16 -22.71 -11.35
CA GLU A 227 5.47 -22.48 -11.99
C GLU A 227 5.47 -21.25 -12.90
N GLN A 228 4.42 -21.06 -13.69
CA GLN A 228 4.24 -19.90 -14.57
C GLN A 228 4.28 -18.57 -13.79
N MET A 229 3.71 -18.55 -12.58
CA MET A 229 3.71 -17.38 -11.71
C MET A 229 5.12 -17.07 -11.19
N LEU A 230 5.91 -18.10 -10.88
CA LEU A 230 7.32 -17.95 -10.51
C LEU A 230 8.15 -17.43 -11.69
N GLN A 231 7.94 -17.96 -12.89
CA GLN A 231 8.65 -17.54 -14.10
C GLN A 231 8.38 -16.06 -14.43
N VAL A 232 7.11 -15.62 -14.37
CA VAL A 232 6.77 -14.20 -14.60
C VAL A 232 7.36 -13.28 -13.53
N ALA A 233 7.31 -13.67 -12.25
CA ALA A 233 7.93 -12.91 -11.17
C ALA A 233 9.45 -12.81 -11.33
N GLN A 234 10.13 -13.88 -11.72
CA GLN A 234 11.57 -13.88 -12.02
C GLN A 234 11.90 -12.99 -13.21
N LYS A 235 11.15 -13.11 -14.32
CA LYS A 235 11.31 -12.28 -15.51
C LYS A 235 11.15 -10.80 -15.16
N ARG A 236 10.07 -10.43 -14.46
CA ARG A 236 9.81 -9.07 -13.99
C ARG A 236 11.00 -8.50 -13.22
N ASN A 237 11.52 -9.26 -12.26
CA ASN A 237 12.61 -8.78 -11.41
C ASN A 237 13.92 -8.65 -12.18
N LYS A 238 14.23 -9.58 -13.10
CA LYS A 238 15.38 -9.43 -13.99
C LYS A 238 15.27 -8.18 -14.84
N LEU A 239 14.10 -7.92 -15.45
CA LEU A 239 13.88 -6.74 -16.28
C LEU A 239 14.07 -5.46 -15.47
N VAL A 240 13.43 -5.34 -14.30
CA VAL A 240 13.42 -4.09 -13.51
C VAL A 240 14.74 -3.84 -12.79
N PHE A 241 15.33 -4.84 -12.13
CA PHE A 241 16.50 -4.65 -11.26
C PHE A 241 17.85 -4.90 -11.92
N LYS A 242 17.85 -5.48 -13.12
CA LYS A 242 19.09 -5.77 -13.82
C LYS A 242 19.10 -5.12 -15.19
N ASP A 243 18.21 -5.56 -16.07
CA ASP A 243 18.32 -5.21 -17.49
C ASP A 243 18.02 -3.72 -17.73
N LEU A 244 16.97 -3.18 -17.09
CA LEU A 244 16.58 -1.78 -17.23
C LEU A 244 17.67 -0.86 -16.65
N GLN A 245 18.13 -1.16 -15.43
CA GLN A 245 19.21 -0.39 -14.82
C GLN A 245 20.49 -0.42 -15.65
N GLN A 246 20.82 -1.56 -16.27
CA GLN A 246 21.98 -1.66 -17.15
C GLN A 246 21.82 -0.85 -18.43
N ALA A 247 20.63 -0.86 -19.05
CA ALA A 247 20.35 -0.04 -20.23
C ALA A 247 20.50 1.46 -19.92
N LEU A 248 20.00 1.90 -18.76
CA LEU A 248 20.16 3.29 -18.30
C LEU A 248 21.63 3.64 -18.05
N LYS A 249 22.40 2.77 -17.39
CA LYS A 249 23.85 2.95 -17.18
C LYS A 249 24.61 3.06 -18.50
N ASN A 250 24.21 2.29 -19.50
CA ASN A 250 24.78 2.31 -20.85
C ASN A 250 24.29 3.49 -21.69
N LYS A 251 23.42 4.36 -21.14
CA LYS A 251 22.79 5.48 -21.84
C LYS A 251 21.98 5.09 -23.09
N ASP A 252 21.45 3.86 -23.10
CA ASP A 252 20.68 3.32 -24.22
C ASP A 252 19.18 3.52 -23.96
N SER A 253 18.66 4.66 -24.42
CA SER A 253 17.26 5.07 -24.19
C SER A 253 16.27 4.12 -24.86
N ASP A 254 16.48 3.74 -26.11
CA ASP A 254 15.55 2.87 -26.85
C ASP A 254 15.45 1.49 -26.21
N LYS A 255 16.59 0.92 -25.81
CA LYS A 255 16.61 -0.34 -25.07
C LYS A 255 15.95 -0.20 -23.70
N ALA A 256 16.17 0.90 -22.99
CA ALA A 256 15.49 1.17 -21.73
C ALA A 256 13.97 1.24 -21.92
N LYS A 257 13.48 1.92 -22.96
CA LYS A 257 12.04 1.98 -23.31
C LYS A 257 11.47 0.59 -23.58
N ALA A 258 12.18 -0.23 -24.35
CA ALA A 258 11.76 -1.58 -24.68
C ALA A 258 11.70 -2.49 -23.44
N ILE A 259 12.75 -2.46 -22.59
CA ILE A 259 12.79 -3.26 -21.35
C ILE A 259 11.72 -2.80 -20.36
N TRP A 260 11.52 -1.48 -20.22
CA TRP A 260 10.46 -0.94 -19.37
C TRP A 260 9.09 -1.45 -19.80
N ARG A 261 8.79 -1.45 -21.11
CA ARG A 261 7.53 -1.98 -21.65
C ARG A 261 7.35 -3.46 -21.33
N GLN A 262 8.39 -4.27 -21.53
CA GLN A 262 8.35 -5.69 -21.16
C GLN A 262 8.14 -5.90 -19.65
N ALA A 263 8.74 -5.06 -18.81
CA ALA A 263 8.51 -5.11 -17.37
C ALA A 263 7.05 -4.78 -17.04
N MET A 264 6.45 -3.79 -17.70
CA MET A 264 5.05 -3.43 -17.51
C MET A 264 4.10 -4.58 -17.89
N GLU A 265 4.37 -5.28 -19.00
CA GLU A 265 3.61 -6.48 -19.38
C GLU A 265 3.65 -7.56 -18.29
N THR A 266 4.81 -7.80 -17.67
CA THR A 266 4.89 -8.77 -16.57
C THR A 266 4.12 -8.34 -15.32
N CYS A 267 4.03 -7.03 -15.04
CA CYS A 267 3.18 -6.50 -13.99
C CYS A 267 1.70 -6.76 -14.29
N TYR A 268 1.28 -6.54 -15.54
CA TYR A 268 -0.08 -6.82 -16.01
C TYR A 268 -0.44 -8.31 -15.95
N ALA A 269 0.47 -9.19 -16.37
CA ALA A 269 0.26 -10.63 -16.27
C ALA A 269 -0.06 -11.05 -14.82
N CYS A 270 0.66 -10.49 -13.84
CA CYS A 270 0.41 -10.74 -12.42
C CYS A 270 -0.93 -10.15 -11.92
N HIS A 271 -1.28 -8.92 -12.34
CA HIS A 271 -2.42 -8.17 -11.80
C HIS A 271 -3.76 -8.40 -12.51
N GLN A 272 -3.73 -8.76 -13.79
CA GLN A 272 -4.91 -9.00 -14.62
C GLN A 272 -5.10 -10.47 -14.98
N GLY A 273 -4.05 -11.29 -14.88
CA GLY A 273 -4.10 -12.70 -15.27
C GLY A 273 -4.12 -12.85 -16.79
N GLN A 274 -3.02 -12.45 -17.42
CA GLN A 274 -2.82 -12.57 -18.88
C GLN A 274 -1.85 -13.72 -19.19
N ASP A 275 -1.84 -14.18 -20.44
CA ASP A 275 -0.89 -15.18 -20.96
C ASP A 275 -0.83 -16.48 -20.11
N GLY A 276 -2.00 -16.98 -19.66
CA GLY A 276 -2.12 -18.21 -18.86
C GLY A 276 -1.76 -18.08 -17.38
N VAL A 277 -1.26 -16.92 -16.96
CA VAL A 277 -0.92 -16.66 -15.55
C VAL A 277 -2.20 -16.46 -14.76
N LYS A 278 -2.40 -17.27 -13.71
CA LYS A 278 -3.48 -17.02 -12.75
C LYS A 278 -3.22 -15.68 -12.05
N ARG A 279 -4.21 -14.79 -12.09
CA ARG A 279 -4.15 -13.49 -11.44
C ARG A 279 -3.75 -13.63 -9.97
N PHE A 280 -2.60 -13.08 -9.58
CA PHE A 280 -2.13 -13.06 -8.19
C PHE A 280 -3.10 -12.30 -7.29
N ARG A 281 -3.61 -11.17 -7.82
CA ARG A 281 -4.50 -10.27 -7.10
C ARG A 281 -5.25 -9.40 -8.09
N LYS A 282 -6.58 -9.30 -7.94
CA LYS A 282 -7.37 -8.26 -8.63
C LYS A 282 -6.85 -6.90 -8.17
N PHE A 283 -6.27 -6.13 -9.09
CA PHE A 283 -6.00 -4.73 -8.89
C PHE A 283 -7.01 -3.94 -9.71
N THR A 284 -7.84 -3.19 -9.01
CA THR A 284 -8.71 -2.18 -9.60
C THR A 284 -8.26 -0.89 -8.93
N PRO A 285 -7.56 0.01 -9.66
CA PRO A 285 -7.11 1.25 -9.05
C PRO A 285 -8.33 2.07 -8.60
N ASN A 286 -8.14 2.85 -7.53
CA ASN A 286 -9.14 3.85 -7.18
C ASN A 286 -9.19 4.88 -8.32
N GLN A 287 -10.39 5.22 -8.81
CA GLN A 287 -10.54 6.14 -9.94
C GLN A 287 -9.89 7.51 -9.69
N GLY A 288 -9.95 8.02 -8.45
CA GLY A 288 -9.29 9.27 -8.08
C GLY A 288 -7.77 9.15 -8.18
N GLU A 289 -7.20 8.11 -7.56
CA GLU A 289 -5.74 7.85 -7.60
C GLU A 289 -5.23 7.65 -9.04
N HIS A 290 -6.02 6.98 -9.88
CA HIS A 290 -5.72 6.80 -11.31
C HIS A 290 -5.77 8.12 -12.09
N ALA A 291 -6.82 8.93 -11.90
CA ALA A 291 -6.92 10.24 -12.55
C ALA A 291 -5.77 11.17 -12.13
N TYR A 292 -5.38 11.15 -10.86
CA TYR A 292 -4.21 11.90 -10.38
C TYR A 292 -2.91 11.42 -11.02
N HIS A 293 -2.75 10.11 -11.16
CA HIS A 293 -1.63 9.53 -11.89
C HIS A 293 -1.57 10.02 -13.35
N GLN A 294 -2.71 10.03 -14.04
CA GLN A 294 -2.81 10.53 -15.41
C GLN A 294 -2.38 12.01 -15.51
N LYS A 295 -2.81 12.87 -14.58
CA LYS A 295 -2.38 14.28 -14.55
C LYS A 295 -0.87 14.45 -14.41
N ILE A 296 -0.22 13.62 -13.58
CA ILE A 296 1.25 13.63 -13.43
C ILE A 296 1.94 13.21 -14.74
N ALA A 297 1.40 12.19 -15.42
CA ALA A 297 1.91 11.75 -16.70
C ALA A 297 1.79 12.86 -17.76
N GLU A 298 0.61 13.46 -17.88
CA GLU A 298 0.32 14.52 -18.85
C GLU A 298 1.16 15.78 -18.62
N SER A 299 1.39 16.19 -17.36
CA SER A 299 2.24 17.34 -17.04
C SER A 299 3.71 17.15 -17.45
N ALA A 300 4.13 15.90 -17.61
CA ALA A 300 5.46 15.53 -18.09
C ALA A 300 5.51 15.24 -19.60
N GLY A 301 4.41 15.49 -20.33
CA GLY A 301 4.32 15.29 -21.78
C GLY A 301 4.14 13.84 -22.22
N VAL A 302 3.78 12.93 -21.30
CA VAL A 302 3.50 11.52 -21.62
C VAL A 302 2.01 11.23 -21.50
N THR A 303 1.50 10.30 -22.31
CA THR A 303 0.07 9.93 -22.32
C THR A 303 -0.12 8.53 -21.73
N CYS A 304 -1.37 8.14 -21.45
CA CYS A 304 -1.69 6.75 -21.11
C CYS A 304 -1.13 5.78 -22.15
N GLN A 305 -1.20 6.12 -23.45
CA GLN A 305 -0.65 5.29 -24.53
C GLN A 305 0.88 5.22 -24.52
N THR A 306 1.59 6.15 -23.88
CA THR A 306 3.05 6.04 -23.72
C THR A 306 3.43 4.86 -22.80
N CYS A 307 2.57 4.55 -21.83
CA CYS A 307 2.78 3.55 -20.78
C CYS A 307 1.96 2.26 -21.01
N HIS A 308 0.79 2.37 -21.62
CA HIS A 308 -0.21 1.33 -21.82
C HIS A 308 -0.43 1.10 -23.32
N THR A 309 0.38 0.20 -23.90
CA THR A 309 0.30 -0.18 -25.32
C THR A 309 0.07 -1.67 -25.48
N GLY A 310 -0.66 -2.06 -26.53
CA GLY A 310 -0.81 -3.46 -26.92
C GLY A 310 -1.45 -4.29 -25.80
N LYS A 311 -0.72 -5.29 -25.28
CA LYS A 311 -1.22 -6.18 -24.21
C LYS A 311 -1.58 -5.48 -22.90
N THR A 312 -1.12 -4.24 -22.70
CA THR A 312 -1.36 -3.45 -21.48
C THR A 312 -2.44 -2.38 -21.66
N GLU A 313 -3.07 -2.30 -22.83
CA GLU A 313 -4.15 -1.37 -23.11
C GLU A 313 -5.46 -1.87 -22.50
N VAL A 314 -5.65 -1.61 -21.21
CA VAL A 314 -6.86 -1.98 -20.46
C VAL A 314 -7.51 -0.71 -19.92
N VAL A 315 -8.71 -0.41 -20.40
CA VAL A 315 -9.49 0.75 -19.94
C VAL A 315 -9.76 0.64 -18.44
N GLY A 316 -9.39 1.68 -17.69
CA GLY A 316 -9.57 1.75 -16.23
C GLY A 316 -8.47 1.10 -15.39
N TYR A 317 -7.30 0.78 -15.98
CA TYR A 317 -6.07 0.44 -15.26
C TYR A 317 -5.02 1.52 -15.44
#